data_AF-A0A6C2U9P9-F1
#
_entry.id   AF-A0A6C2U9P9-F1
#
_cell.length_a   1.000
_cell.length_b   1.000
_cell.length_c   1.000
_cell.angle_alpha   90.00
_cell.angle_beta   90.00
_cell.angle_gamma   90.00
#
_symmetry.space_group_name_H-M   'P 1'
#
loop_
_entity.id
_entity.type
_entity.pdbx_description
1 polymer ?
#
loop_
_entity_poly.entity_id
_entity_poly.type
_entity_poly.pdbx_seq_one_letter_code
_entity_poly.pdbx_strand_id
1 'polypeptide(L)'
;MFLWIRNAFKLIEKMYKFTSRIREPACLKGKMKRIVVAYVVFTFGFYPMVDARTVSSGEVFYSESYIEVDPSNNGNELIVEAHGAVETPSAFIVGSYGGYFTEVTVAGTNALLQTGAQYVGNGGRGIDYSIENGGIVRCSSFSLSGDQTQGVVYSYLINHLSVSGQGSLLDVAGNLDLWSPESPGAPGLPFELPREIPCYAEVSGGGTVSVDSLSVANGSWFRLGEGGHLHVENDFNVSTDHFLFDGGTLSVGGKVSGRLKATRVSGGLTLAGTYALDEEMSACVVDGSLTISSEGVLEVAAGYAANGHLTVEGLAVLEGSLEVLFTGDAPVYGARYDLFDWNGGVSGQFVAITAPQLVGGLFLDSSELYTTGSVSVIPEPATLSLMGMASSGLFWARRIRRRRRFGRSVMPVEGLAMDRFFEEPVSSGPVFDDAAPRANLDGSLKRLLDGATGRFGAVGSRFVDALMAWDRWVDLPGRKRSLRHARKALASRGLALLDAVVASVAWDRIESRGRARRRKLAAIRKRAVSLLDAFLERVM
;
A
#
# COMPACT_ATOMS: atom_id res chain seq x y z
N MET A 1 0.26 46.37 33.28
CA MET A 1 -0.98 46.67 34.02
C MET A 1 -0.88 47.90 34.92
N PHE A 2 -0.01 47.94 35.95
CA PHE A 2 0.12 49.09 36.87
C PHE A 2 0.45 50.45 36.19
N LEU A 3 1.26 50.44 35.13
CA LEU A 3 1.59 51.64 34.36
C LEU A 3 0.38 52.22 33.59
N TRP A 4 -0.54 51.34 33.17
CA TRP A 4 -1.74 51.70 32.43
C TRP A 4 -2.80 52.34 33.35
N ILE A 5 -3.00 51.75 34.54
CA ILE A 5 -3.85 52.31 35.61
C ILE A 5 -3.35 53.71 36.01
N ARG A 6 -2.03 53.89 36.17
CA ARG A 6 -1.44 55.19 36.52
C ARG A 6 -1.70 56.26 35.44
N ASN A 7 -1.70 55.87 34.16
CA ASN A 7 -1.94 56.78 33.05
C ASN A 7 -3.43 57.13 32.90
N ALA A 8 -4.34 56.18 33.17
CA ALA A 8 -5.78 56.42 33.20
C ALA A 8 -6.16 57.43 34.31
N PHE A 9 -5.61 57.30 35.52
CA PHE A 9 -5.84 58.26 36.60
C PHE A 9 -5.34 59.67 36.26
N LYS A 10 -4.18 59.79 35.60
CA LYS A 10 -3.66 61.09 35.12
C LYS A 10 -4.54 61.73 34.05
N LEU A 11 -5.19 60.93 33.20
CA LEU A 11 -6.10 61.42 32.17
C LEU A 11 -7.40 61.93 32.79
N ILE A 12 -7.98 61.18 33.74
CA ILE A 12 -9.17 61.58 34.50
C ILE A 12 -8.91 62.89 35.26
N GLU A 13 -7.74 63.03 35.90
CA GLU A 13 -7.37 64.26 36.61
C GLU A 13 -7.26 65.46 35.66
N LYS A 14 -6.71 65.26 34.44
CA LYS A 14 -6.64 66.30 33.41
C LYS A 14 -8.02 66.70 32.89
N MET A 15 -8.93 65.74 32.67
CA MET A 15 -10.30 66.01 32.23
C MET A 15 -11.11 66.75 33.29
N TYR A 16 -10.91 66.43 34.57
CA TYR A 16 -11.55 67.12 35.69
C TYR A 16 -11.04 68.58 35.82
N LYS A 17 -9.73 68.79 35.65
CA LYS A 17 -9.15 70.14 35.62
C LYS A 17 -9.63 70.94 34.41
N PHE A 18 -9.81 70.32 33.26
CA PHE A 18 -10.31 70.96 32.04
C PHE A 18 -11.77 71.41 32.18
N THR A 19 -12.65 70.54 32.69
CA THR A 19 -14.08 70.86 32.89
C THR A 19 -14.31 71.92 33.97
N SER A 20 -13.45 72.00 34.99
CA SER A 20 -13.53 73.05 36.02
C SER A 20 -13.26 74.48 35.54
N ARG A 21 -12.66 74.65 34.35
CA ARG A 21 -12.30 75.96 33.78
C ARG A 21 -13.35 76.54 32.81
N ILE A 22 -14.35 75.75 32.42
CA ILE A 22 -15.41 76.20 31.52
C ILE A 22 -16.42 77.00 32.33
N ARG A 23 -16.39 78.34 32.20
CA ARG A 23 -17.43 79.24 32.70
C ARG A 23 -18.61 79.21 31.73
N GLU A 24 -19.61 78.39 32.02
CA GLU A 24 -20.87 78.35 31.30
C GLU A 24 -22.11 78.51 32.21
N PRO A 25 -23.27 78.89 31.64
CA PRO A 25 -24.44 79.37 32.38
C PRO A 25 -25.09 78.29 33.26
N ALA A 26 -25.78 78.74 34.32
CA ALA A 26 -26.31 77.91 35.40
C ALA A 26 -27.34 76.83 35.01
N CYS A 27 -27.77 76.72 33.75
CA CYS A 27 -28.80 75.76 33.33
C CYS A 27 -28.28 74.33 33.01
N LEU A 28 -26.96 74.11 32.92
CA LEU A 28 -26.37 72.81 32.49
C LEU A 28 -25.76 71.97 33.62
N LYS A 29 -25.64 72.50 34.84
CA LYS A 29 -24.98 71.82 35.99
C LYS A 29 -25.63 70.51 36.43
N GLY A 30 -26.93 70.31 36.16
CA GLY A 30 -27.67 69.11 36.57
C GLY A 30 -27.60 67.94 35.60
N LYS A 31 -27.45 68.20 34.29
CA LYS A 31 -27.50 67.14 33.26
C LYS A 31 -26.13 66.50 32.99
N MET A 32 -25.03 67.26 33.01
CA MET A 32 -23.69 66.69 32.79
C MET A 32 -23.20 65.79 33.94
N LYS A 33 -23.55 66.10 35.20
CA LYS A 33 -23.18 65.24 36.35
C LYS A 33 -23.83 63.85 36.29
N ARG A 34 -25.00 63.71 35.68
CA ARG A 34 -25.66 62.41 35.50
C ARG A 34 -25.07 61.60 34.33
N ILE A 35 -24.62 62.27 33.27
CA ILE A 35 -24.01 61.61 32.10
C ILE A 35 -22.62 61.06 32.44
N VAL A 36 -21.80 61.78 33.20
CA VAL A 36 -20.45 61.31 33.57
C VAL A 36 -20.48 60.21 34.63
N VAL A 37 -21.43 60.25 35.57
CA VAL A 37 -21.57 59.18 36.60
C VAL A 37 -22.20 57.91 35.99
N ALA A 38 -23.13 58.04 35.03
CA ALA A 38 -23.64 56.87 34.31
C ALA A 38 -22.56 56.18 33.46
N TYR A 39 -21.64 56.94 32.84
CA TYR A 39 -20.58 56.37 32.02
C TYR A 39 -19.49 55.65 32.82
N VAL A 40 -19.21 56.07 34.06
CA VAL A 40 -18.16 55.46 34.91
C VAL A 40 -18.69 54.28 35.74
N VAL A 41 -19.98 54.25 36.08
CA VAL A 41 -20.58 53.12 36.81
C VAL A 41 -20.90 51.95 35.89
N PHE A 42 -21.12 52.17 34.59
CA PHE A 42 -21.33 51.09 33.63
C PHE A 42 -20.05 50.39 33.14
N THR A 43 -18.86 50.90 33.47
CA THR A 43 -17.58 50.29 33.06
C THR A 43 -16.93 49.37 34.10
N PHE A 44 -17.54 49.19 35.28
CA PHE A 44 -16.94 48.39 36.37
C PHE A 44 -17.85 47.27 36.93
N GLY A 45 -18.97 46.97 36.28
CA GLY A 45 -19.84 45.87 36.66
C GLY A 45 -20.07 44.93 35.48
N PHE A 46 -19.67 43.68 35.64
CA PHE A 46 -19.67 42.57 34.68
C PHE A 46 -18.45 42.50 33.76
N TYR A 47 -17.63 41.48 34.02
CA TYR A 47 -16.83 40.82 32.98
C TYR A 47 -17.75 40.45 31.81
N PRO A 48 -17.35 40.77 30.57
CA PRO A 48 -17.47 39.84 29.47
C PRO A 48 -16.07 39.24 29.24
N MET A 49 -15.96 37.93 29.42
CA MET A 49 -15.17 37.17 28.45
C MET A 49 -15.85 37.32 27.08
N VAL A 50 -15.05 37.16 26.02
CA VAL A 50 -15.36 37.43 24.61
C VAL A 50 -15.18 38.90 24.24
N ASP A 51 -13.96 39.21 23.80
CA ASP A 51 -13.69 40.33 22.88
C ASP A 51 -14.30 39.95 21.53
N ALA A 52 -15.63 40.05 21.43
CA ALA A 52 -16.35 39.82 20.19
C ALA A 52 -16.11 41.06 19.31
N ARG A 53 -15.16 40.95 18.37
CA ARG A 53 -15.08 41.88 17.24
C ARG A 53 -16.49 41.96 16.62
N THR A 54 -17.08 43.15 16.62
CA THR A 54 -18.28 43.43 15.84
C THR A 54 -17.97 43.18 14.37
N VAL A 55 -18.47 42.06 13.84
CA VAL A 55 -18.49 41.80 12.40
C VAL A 55 -19.56 42.70 11.77
N SER A 56 -19.19 43.49 10.76
CA SER A 56 -20.14 44.27 9.96
C SER A 56 -21.21 43.33 9.43
N SER A 57 -22.50 43.66 9.59
CA SER A 57 -23.57 42.83 9.02
C SER A 57 -23.45 42.87 7.48
N GLY A 58 -22.91 41.81 6.90
CA GLY A 58 -22.71 41.68 5.45
C GLY A 58 -21.60 40.73 5.01
N GLU A 59 -20.59 40.47 5.85
CA GLU A 59 -19.35 39.77 5.44
C GLU A 59 -19.23 38.34 5.98
N VAL A 60 -19.84 38.07 7.15
CA VAL A 60 -19.95 36.74 7.74
C VAL A 60 -21.42 36.48 8.06
N PHE A 61 -21.98 35.44 7.47
CA PHE A 61 -23.31 34.97 7.78
C PHE A 61 -23.23 33.97 8.94
N TYR A 62 -24.09 34.17 9.93
CA TYR A 62 -24.22 33.29 11.08
C TYR A 62 -25.64 32.76 11.16
N SER A 63 -25.77 31.44 11.28
CA SER A 63 -27.00 30.76 11.64
C SER A 63 -26.73 29.69 12.70
N GLU A 64 -27.80 29.17 13.31
CA GLU A 64 -27.70 28.00 14.20
C GLU A 64 -27.07 26.77 13.49
N SER A 65 -27.19 26.72 12.16
CA SER A 65 -26.76 25.60 11.34
C SER A 65 -25.35 25.73 10.77
N TYR A 66 -24.81 26.95 10.64
CA TYR A 66 -23.46 27.16 10.12
C TYR A 66 -23.01 28.63 10.24
N ILE A 67 -21.69 28.82 10.16
CA ILE A 67 -21.04 30.10 9.91
C ILE A 67 -20.51 30.08 8.48
N GLU A 68 -20.73 31.15 7.73
CA GLU A 68 -20.29 31.27 6.34
C GLU A 68 -19.57 32.60 6.15
N VAL A 69 -18.32 32.52 5.69
CA VAL A 69 -17.56 33.66 5.18
C VAL A 69 -17.70 33.60 3.67
N ASP A 70 -18.25 34.67 3.08
CA ASP A 70 -18.46 34.84 1.63
C ASP A 70 -19.71 34.18 1.01
N PRO A 71 -20.93 34.69 1.27
CA PRO A 71 -22.11 34.25 0.54
C PRO A 71 -22.24 34.84 -0.89
N SER A 72 -21.45 35.87 -1.27
CA SER A 72 -21.61 36.54 -2.59
C SER A 72 -20.61 37.66 -2.95
N ASN A 73 -19.61 37.99 -2.13
CA ASN A 73 -18.79 39.20 -2.30
C ASN A 73 -17.30 38.85 -2.33
N ASN A 74 -16.51 39.51 -3.17
CA ASN A 74 -15.08 39.21 -3.24
C ASN A 74 -14.30 39.89 -2.10
N GLY A 75 -13.23 39.24 -1.63
CA GLY A 75 -12.27 39.85 -0.71
C GLY A 75 -12.71 39.89 0.75
N ASN A 76 -13.51 38.93 1.22
CA ASN A 76 -13.86 38.87 2.63
C ASN A 76 -12.68 38.34 3.45
N GLU A 77 -12.58 38.80 4.69
CA GLU A 77 -11.50 38.42 5.60
C GLU A 77 -12.10 38.03 6.96
N LEU A 78 -11.73 36.84 7.46
CA LEU A 78 -11.94 36.45 8.85
C LEU A 78 -10.60 36.27 9.54
N ILE A 79 -10.35 37.07 10.58
CA ILE A 79 -9.16 36.94 11.41
C ILE A 79 -9.54 36.53 12.83
N VAL A 80 -9.03 35.39 13.29
CA VAL A 80 -9.08 34.94 14.68
C VAL A 80 -7.70 35.09 15.30
N GLU A 81 -7.51 36.14 16.10
CA GLU A 81 -6.23 36.49 16.72
C GLU A 81 -6.19 36.12 18.22
N ALA A 82 -5.00 35.77 18.71
CA ALA A 82 -4.56 35.72 20.12
C ALA A 82 -5.69 35.69 21.18
N HIS A 83 -5.95 34.50 21.74
CA HIS A 83 -7.04 34.23 22.69
C HIS A 83 -8.48 34.41 22.14
N GLY A 84 -8.64 34.83 20.88
CA GLY A 84 -9.91 34.80 20.17
C GLY A 84 -10.37 33.36 19.96
N ALA A 85 -11.68 33.15 20.09
CA ALA A 85 -12.30 31.86 19.86
C ALA A 85 -13.56 32.02 19.01
N VAL A 86 -13.67 31.21 17.96
CA VAL A 86 -14.89 31.03 17.16
C VAL A 86 -15.30 29.57 17.31
N GLU A 87 -16.50 29.35 17.86
CA GLU A 87 -17.01 28.02 18.13
C GLU A 87 -18.40 27.86 17.50
N THR A 88 -18.58 26.78 16.74
CA THR A 88 -19.90 26.36 16.25
C THR A 88 -19.98 24.83 16.24
N PRO A 89 -21.03 24.21 16.77
CA PRO A 89 -21.17 22.75 16.70
C PRO A 89 -21.46 22.25 15.28
N SER A 90 -21.79 23.17 14.35
CA SER A 90 -22.28 22.86 13.02
C SER A 90 -21.20 23.12 11.96
N ALA A 91 -21.53 23.58 10.75
CA ALA A 91 -20.54 23.79 9.69
C ALA A 91 -19.88 25.18 9.72
N PHE A 92 -18.65 25.28 9.22
CA PHE A 92 -17.98 26.52 8.84
C PHE A 92 -17.67 26.47 7.34
N ILE A 93 -18.18 27.45 6.60
CA ILE A 93 -18.11 27.49 5.14
C ILE A 93 -17.29 28.71 4.75
N VAL A 94 -16.34 28.53 3.84
CA VAL A 94 -15.49 29.59 3.31
C VAL A 94 -15.56 29.56 1.79
N GLY A 95 -16.02 30.67 1.20
CA GLY A 95 -16.12 30.83 -0.25
C GLY A 95 -17.15 29.90 -0.89
N SER A 96 -18.43 30.25 -0.76
CA SER A 96 -19.51 29.56 -1.47
C SER A 96 -19.90 30.31 -2.75
N TYR A 97 -20.55 29.60 -3.67
CA TYR A 97 -21.32 30.18 -4.79
C TYR A 97 -20.67 31.31 -5.61
N GLY A 98 -19.39 31.15 -5.97
CA GLY A 98 -18.70 32.12 -6.84
C GLY A 98 -18.03 33.27 -6.11
N GLY A 99 -17.82 33.15 -4.80
CA GLY A 99 -16.93 34.00 -4.03
C GLY A 99 -15.47 33.94 -4.51
N TYR A 100 -14.73 35.06 -4.40
CA TYR A 100 -13.32 35.14 -4.79
C TYR A 100 -12.48 35.81 -3.71
N PHE A 101 -11.23 35.35 -3.57
CA PHE A 101 -10.20 36.01 -2.75
C PHE A 101 -10.60 36.15 -1.29
N THR A 102 -11.27 35.14 -0.74
CA THR A 102 -11.64 35.13 0.68
C THR A 102 -10.46 34.62 1.50
N GLU A 103 -10.15 35.32 2.58
CA GLU A 103 -9.04 35.02 3.47
C GLU A 103 -9.55 34.63 4.86
N VAL A 104 -9.04 33.53 5.41
CA VAL A 104 -9.30 33.10 6.78
C VAL A 104 -7.97 32.86 7.47
N THR A 105 -7.71 33.64 8.51
CA THR A 105 -6.45 33.57 9.26
C THR A 105 -6.74 33.28 10.73
N VAL A 106 -6.21 32.16 11.23
CA VAL A 106 -6.24 31.77 12.65
C VAL A 106 -4.82 31.86 13.20
N ALA A 107 -4.53 32.92 13.95
CA ALA A 107 -3.17 33.28 14.30
C ALA A 107 -2.96 33.66 15.77
N GLY A 108 -1.82 33.25 16.32
CA GLY A 108 -1.38 33.65 17.65
C GLY A 108 -1.80 32.68 18.76
N THR A 109 -1.16 32.84 19.92
CA THR A 109 -1.30 31.91 21.04
C THR A 109 -2.76 31.80 21.52
N ASN A 110 -3.29 30.58 21.56
CA ASN A 110 -4.67 30.27 21.94
C ASN A 110 -5.75 30.86 21.02
N ALA A 111 -5.43 31.28 19.79
CA ALA A 111 -6.46 31.49 18.79
C ALA A 111 -7.10 30.13 18.46
N LEU A 112 -8.43 30.03 18.57
CA LEU A 112 -9.16 28.79 18.38
C LEU A 112 -10.31 28.99 17.39
N LEU A 113 -10.34 28.17 16.35
CA LEU A 113 -11.52 28.01 15.50
C LEU A 113 -11.97 26.55 15.58
N GLN A 114 -13.05 26.31 16.32
CA GLN A 114 -13.59 24.98 16.56
C GLN A 114 -14.97 24.83 15.95
N THR A 115 -15.11 23.87 15.04
CA THR A 115 -16.33 23.69 14.25
C THR A 115 -16.73 22.21 14.20
N GLY A 116 -17.94 21.90 13.75
CA GLY A 116 -18.31 20.56 13.32
C GLY A 116 -17.58 20.24 12.01
N ALA A 117 -18.15 20.59 10.86
CA ALA A 117 -17.49 20.41 9.56
C ALA A 117 -16.87 21.72 9.05
N GLN A 118 -15.83 21.64 8.22
CA GLN A 118 -15.31 22.77 7.45
C GLN A 118 -15.34 22.49 5.95
N TYR A 119 -15.87 23.44 5.19
CA TYR A 119 -15.96 23.39 3.73
C TYR A 119 -15.33 24.66 3.16
N VAL A 120 -14.18 24.50 2.51
CA VAL A 120 -13.40 25.61 1.94
C VAL A 120 -13.36 25.43 0.44
N GLY A 121 -13.82 26.43 -0.33
CA GLY A 121 -13.74 26.40 -1.79
C GLY A 121 -14.87 25.67 -2.51
N ASN A 122 -16.03 25.51 -1.87
CA ASN A 122 -17.21 24.90 -2.50
C ASN A 122 -17.85 25.87 -3.53
N GLY A 123 -17.20 26.01 -4.67
CA GLY A 123 -17.52 26.99 -5.72
C GLY A 123 -16.86 28.36 -5.55
N GLY A 124 -16.12 28.57 -4.46
CA GLY A 124 -15.26 29.73 -4.26
C GLY A 124 -13.85 29.53 -4.82
N ARG A 125 -13.15 30.63 -5.12
CA ARG A 125 -11.85 30.63 -5.82
C ARG A 125 -10.84 31.56 -5.19
N GLY A 126 -9.56 31.18 -5.22
CA GLY A 126 -8.47 31.99 -4.66
C GLY A 126 -8.62 32.19 -3.15
N ILE A 127 -9.17 31.20 -2.45
CA ILE A 127 -9.34 31.26 -1.01
C ILE A 127 -7.99 30.98 -0.36
N ASP A 128 -7.60 31.80 0.61
CA ASP A 128 -6.41 31.57 1.42
C ASP A 128 -6.83 31.27 2.87
N TYR A 129 -6.49 30.08 3.35
CA TYR A 129 -6.81 29.61 4.69
C TYR A 129 -5.51 29.37 5.45
N SER A 130 -5.14 30.28 6.34
CA SER A 130 -3.90 30.23 7.10
C SER A 130 -4.13 29.90 8.58
N ILE A 131 -3.35 28.94 9.10
CA ILE A 131 -3.23 28.60 10.52
C ILE A 131 -1.79 28.82 10.91
N GLU A 132 -1.52 29.87 11.68
CA GLU A 132 -0.15 30.31 11.92
C GLU A 132 0.14 30.74 13.36
N ASN A 133 1.43 30.76 13.71
CA ASN A 133 1.94 31.36 14.95
C ASN A 133 1.22 30.87 16.23
N GLY A 134 0.85 29.58 16.30
CA GLY A 134 0.17 28.99 17.46
C GLY A 134 -1.37 28.96 17.38
N GLY A 135 -1.94 29.27 16.22
CA GLY A 135 -3.36 29.12 15.95
C GLY A 135 -3.81 27.66 15.93
N ILE A 136 -5.02 27.39 16.40
CA ILE A 136 -5.57 26.04 16.50
C ILE A 136 -6.90 25.99 15.77
N VAL A 137 -7.03 25.05 14.84
CA VAL A 137 -8.29 24.70 14.19
C VAL A 137 -8.67 23.29 14.55
N ARG A 138 -9.92 23.10 14.99
CA ARG A 138 -10.51 21.79 15.32
C ARG A 138 -11.79 21.58 14.56
N CYS A 139 -11.92 20.42 13.91
CA CYS A 139 -13.17 20.03 13.26
C CYS A 139 -13.34 18.51 13.18
N SER A 140 -14.55 18.05 12.92
CA SER A 140 -14.85 16.63 12.64
C SER A 140 -14.52 16.23 11.21
N SER A 141 -14.49 17.16 10.27
CA SER A 141 -14.12 16.92 8.87
C SER A 141 -13.70 18.23 8.21
N PHE A 142 -12.71 18.19 7.33
CA PHE A 142 -12.23 19.35 6.58
C PHE A 142 -12.17 19.01 5.10
N SER A 143 -12.87 19.79 4.27
CA SER A 143 -12.85 19.65 2.82
C SER A 143 -12.29 20.92 2.20
N LEU A 144 -11.16 20.81 1.48
CA LEU A 144 -10.63 21.86 0.63
C LEU A 144 -10.91 21.49 -0.82
N SER A 145 -11.80 22.23 -1.46
CA SER A 145 -12.22 21.96 -2.82
C SER A 145 -11.64 22.97 -3.81
N GLY A 146 -11.19 22.49 -4.95
CA GLY A 146 -10.97 23.31 -6.14
C GLY A 146 -12.28 23.55 -6.90
N ASP A 147 -12.20 24.24 -8.04
CA ASP A 147 -13.36 24.55 -8.88
C ASP A 147 -13.03 24.47 -10.38
N GLN A 148 -14.06 24.43 -11.22
CA GLN A 148 -13.95 24.51 -12.67
C GLN A 148 -14.42 25.88 -13.16
N THR A 149 -13.63 26.48 -14.05
CA THR A 149 -14.00 27.74 -14.70
C THR A 149 -13.49 27.80 -16.12
N GLN A 150 -14.21 28.55 -16.96
CA GLN A 150 -13.89 28.70 -18.38
C GLN A 150 -13.25 30.07 -18.63
N GLY A 151 -12.20 30.08 -19.47
CA GLY A 151 -11.78 31.30 -20.18
C GLY A 151 -10.78 32.23 -19.47
N VAL A 152 -10.18 31.84 -18.36
CA VAL A 152 -9.19 32.70 -17.67
C VAL A 152 -8.02 31.86 -17.11
N VAL A 153 -6.83 32.47 -17.06
CA VAL A 153 -5.55 31.83 -16.72
C VAL A 153 -5.20 32.12 -15.25
N TYR A 154 -5.09 31.08 -14.42
CA TYR A 154 -5.21 31.22 -12.96
C TYR A 154 -4.14 30.51 -12.15
N SER A 155 -2.95 31.11 -12.03
CA SER A 155 -2.06 30.77 -10.91
C SER A 155 -2.54 31.33 -9.58
N TYR A 156 -3.44 32.33 -9.59
CA TYR A 156 -3.88 33.10 -8.43
C TYR A 156 -5.28 32.74 -7.91
N LEU A 157 -5.94 31.71 -8.48
CA LEU A 157 -7.24 31.24 -7.96
C LEU A 157 -7.16 29.92 -7.20
N ILE A 158 -5.96 29.43 -6.91
CA ILE A 158 -5.77 28.21 -6.13
C ILE A 158 -6.41 28.42 -4.76
N ASN A 159 -7.23 27.48 -4.33
CA ASN A 159 -7.69 27.44 -2.94
C ASN A 159 -6.56 26.83 -2.11
N HIS A 160 -6.06 27.59 -1.16
CA HIS A 160 -4.85 27.33 -0.42
C HIS A 160 -5.16 27.11 1.07
N LEU A 161 -4.59 26.06 1.64
CA LEU A 161 -4.54 25.81 3.07
C LEU A 161 -3.08 25.81 3.52
N SER A 162 -2.72 26.66 4.47
CA SER A 162 -1.38 26.70 5.07
C SER A 162 -1.45 26.46 6.57
N VAL A 163 -0.65 25.52 7.06
CA VAL A 163 -0.45 25.28 8.50
C VAL A 163 1.02 25.46 8.82
N SER A 164 1.37 26.61 9.38
CA SER A 164 2.77 27.01 9.54
C SER A 164 3.10 27.59 10.91
N GLY A 165 4.38 27.49 11.31
CA GLY A 165 4.84 28.04 12.58
C GLY A 165 4.62 27.11 13.78
N GLN A 166 5.50 27.25 14.77
CA GLN A 166 5.50 26.39 15.95
C GLN A 166 4.19 26.52 16.75
N GLY A 167 3.58 25.38 17.06
CA GLY A 167 2.36 25.29 17.87
C GLY A 167 1.07 25.50 17.07
N SER A 168 1.16 25.78 15.76
CA SER A 168 -0.01 25.80 14.88
C SER A 168 -0.52 24.39 14.65
N LEU A 169 -1.83 24.19 14.78
CA LEU A 169 -2.45 22.87 14.72
C LEU A 169 -3.74 22.90 13.90
N LEU A 170 -3.82 22.03 12.89
CA LEU A 170 -5.07 21.59 12.30
C LEU A 170 -5.37 20.16 12.80
N ASP A 171 -6.41 20.03 13.60
CA ASP A 171 -6.83 18.78 14.22
C ASP A 171 -8.21 18.39 13.68
N VAL A 172 -8.23 17.40 12.79
CA VAL A 172 -9.44 16.91 12.12
C VAL A 172 -9.75 15.52 12.63
N ALA A 173 -10.81 15.39 13.43
CA ALA A 173 -11.19 14.10 14.03
C ALA A 173 -11.71 13.06 13.01
N GLY A 174 -11.89 13.47 11.75
CA GLY A 174 -12.31 12.64 10.63
C GLY A 174 -11.46 12.90 9.40
N ASN A 175 -12.10 13.06 8.24
CA ASN A 175 -11.39 13.15 6.98
C ASN A 175 -10.91 14.58 6.69
N LEU A 176 -9.66 14.69 6.21
CA LEU A 176 -9.17 15.82 5.45
C LEU A 176 -9.21 15.44 3.95
N ASP A 177 -10.10 16.07 3.20
CA ASP A 177 -10.30 15.83 1.77
C ASP A 177 -9.80 17.02 0.97
N LEU A 178 -8.76 16.81 0.16
CA LEU A 178 -8.30 17.73 -0.87
C LEU A 178 -8.78 17.22 -2.22
N TRP A 179 -9.66 17.97 -2.86
CA TRP A 179 -10.30 17.51 -4.09
C TRP A 179 -10.51 18.65 -5.06
N SER A 180 -10.14 18.46 -6.32
CA SER A 180 -10.59 19.32 -7.42
C SER A 180 -11.47 18.52 -8.39
N PRO A 181 -12.41 19.14 -9.09
CA PRO A 181 -13.20 18.41 -10.07
C PRO A 181 -12.30 18.03 -11.25
N GLU A 182 -12.16 16.73 -11.52
CA GLU A 182 -11.58 16.25 -12.78
C GLU A 182 -12.36 16.87 -13.93
N SER A 183 -11.72 17.68 -14.76
CA SER A 183 -12.28 18.03 -16.05
C SER A 183 -11.59 17.17 -17.08
N PRO A 184 -12.14 16.00 -17.47
CA PRO A 184 -11.81 15.46 -18.76
C PRO A 184 -12.28 16.53 -19.74
N GLY A 185 -11.34 17.30 -20.31
CA GLY A 185 -11.64 18.20 -21.41
C GLY A 185 -12.40 17.36 -22.42
N ALA A 186 -13.70 17.59 -22.56
CA ALA A 186 -14.55 16.74 -23.38
C ALA A 186 -13.94 16.73 -24.78
N PRO A 187 -13.43 15.58 -25.26
CA PRO A 187 -12.70 15.55 -26.52
C PRO A 187 -13.68 15.90 -27.64
N GLY A 188 -13.63 17.14 -28.14
CA GLY A 188 -14.49 17.58 -29.24
C GLY A 188 -14.88 19.05 -29.29
N LEU A 189 -14.63 19.86 -28.25
CA LEU A 189 -14.90 21.30 -28.34
C LEU A 189 -13.64 22.08 -28.77
N PRO A 190 -13.69 22.83 -29.89
CA PRO A 190 -12.50 23.43 -30.51
C PRO A 190 -11.85 24.57 -29.71
N PHE A 191 -12.40 25.01 -28.58
CA PHE A 191 -11.90 26.18 -27.83
C PHE A 191 -11.94 26.13 -26.30
N GLU A 192 -12.25 24.99 -25.67
CA GLU A 192 -12.30 24.94 -24.20
C GLU A 192 -11.30 23.92 -23.67
N LEU A 193 -10.13 24.42 -23.29
CA LEU A 193 -9.36 23.78 -22.24
C LEU A 193 -10.05 24.18 -20.92
N PRO A 194 -10.87 23.32 -20.30
CA PRO A 194 -11.18 23.54 -18.89
C PRO A 194 -9.85 23.56 -18.16
N ARG A 195 -9.55 24.70 -17.52
CA ARG A 195 -8.38 24.84 -16.67
C ARG A 195 -8.88 24.59 -15.26
N GLU A 196 -8.54 23.42 -14.74
CA GLU A 196 -8.82 23.05 -13.36
C GLU A 196 -8.18 24.07 -12.43
N ILE A 197 -8.92 24.53 -11.43
CA ILE A 197 -8.34 25.24 -10.30
C ILE A 197 -8.03 24.16 -9.27
N PRO A 198 -6.76 23.75 -9.11
CA PRO A 198 -6.40 22.79 -8.07
C PRO A 198 -6.57 23.46 -6.71
N CYS A 199 -6.73 22.64 -5.67
CA CYS A 199 -6.42 23.09 -4.33
C CYS A 199 -5.02 22.66 -3.91
N TYR A 200 -4.42 23.43 -3.00
CA TYR A 200 -3.07 23.23 -2.51
C TYR A 200 -3.10 23.33 -0.99
N ALA A 201 -2.56 22.32 -0.30
CA ALA A 201 -2.32 22.39 1.13
C ALA A 201 -0.82 22.34 1.42
N GLU A 202 -0.35 23.11 2.39
CA GLU A 202 1.03 23.10 2.86
C GLU A 202 1.12 23.02 4.38
N VAL A 203 2.03 22.20 4.88
CA VAL A 203 2.39 22.13 6.31
C VAL A 203 3.89 22.36 6.45
N SER A 204 4.32 23.38 7.18
CA SER A 204 5.74 23.74 7.29
C SER A 204 6.07 24.47 8.60
N GLY A 205 7.36 24.72 8.86
CA GLY A 205 7.81 25.63 9.93
C GLY A 205 7.40 25.24 11.35
N GLY A 206 7.20 23.96 11.64
CA GLY A 206 6.72 23.47 12.94
C GLY A 206 5.20 23.33 13.06
N GLY A 207 4.45 23.63 11.99
CA GLY A 207 3.01 23.40 11.92
C GLY A 207 2.68 21.91 11.97
N THR A 208 1.54 21.57 12.57
CA THR A 208 1.08 20.17 12.71
C THR A 208 -0.31 20.00 12.11
N VAL A 209 -0.48 18.98 11.29
CA VAL A 209 -1.78 18.48 10.81
C VAL A 209 -1.97 17.09 11.39
N SER A 210 -3.04 16.89 12.16
CA SER A 210 -3.45 15.60 12.71
C SER A 210 -4.84 15.27 12.18
N VAL A 211 -4.98 14.16 11.47
CA VAL A 211 -6.23 13.77 10.81
C VAL A 211 -6.50 12.29 11.01
N ASP A 212 -7.77 11.88 11.00
CA ASP A 212 -8.11 10.45 11.00
C ASP A 212 -7.73 9.83 9.66
N SER A 213 -8.22 10.39 8.55
CA SER A 213 -7.91 9.95 7.19
C SER A 213 -7.60 11.14 6.30
N LEU A 214 -6.69 10.98 5.33
CA LEU A 214 -6.33 12.02 4.36
C LEU A 214 -6.58 11.51 2.94
N SER A 215 -7.33 12.25 2.14
CA SER A 215 -7.51 11.99 0.72
C SER A 215 -7.04 13.19 -0.11
N VAL A 216 -6.10 12.96 -1.03
CA VAL A 216 -5.63 13.97 -2.00
C VAL A 216 -5.96 13.47 -3.40
N ALA A 217 -6.87 14.15 -4.08
CA ALA A 217 -7.47 13.68 -5.32
C ALA A 217 -7.43 14.71 -6.47
N ASN A 218 -7.47 14.20 -7.70
CA ASN A 218 -7.93 14.94 -8.89
C ASN A 218 -7.21 16.27 -9.16
N GLY A 219 -5.88 16.29 -9.22
CA GLY A 219 -5.17 17.53 -9.51
C GLY A 219 -4.79 18.35 -8.28
N SER A 220 -5.34 18.04 -7.10
CA SER A 220 -5.03 18.71 -5.83
C SER A 220 -3.66 18.30 -5.29
N TRP A 221 -3.01 19.19 -4.56
CA TRP A 221 -1.63 19.02 -4.09
C TRP A 221 -1.55 19.16 -2.58
N PHE A 222 -0.66 18.38 -1.97
CA PHE A 222 -0.30 18.52 -0.56
C PHE A 222 1.22 18.56 -0.46
N ARG A 223 1.76 19.62 0.14
CA ARG A 223 3.18 19.77 0.44
C ARG A 223 3.43 19.65 1.94
N LEU A 224 4.36 18.77 2.30
CA LEU A 224 4.87 18.65 3.65
C LEU A 224 6.29 19.24 3.69
N GLY A 225 6.37 20.55 3.93
CA GLY A 225 7.59 21.33 3.92
C GLY A 225 8.43 21.19 5.20
N GLU A 226 9.59 21.86 5.19
CA GLU A 226 10.61 21.73 6.25
C GLU A 226 10.01 21.99 7.64
N GLY A 227 10.22 21.04 8.56
CA GLY A 227 9.73 21.11 9.93
C GLY A 227 8.21 20.97 10.10
N GLY A 228 7.44 20.77 9.02
CA GLY A 228 6.01 20.43 9.12
C GLY A 228 5.80 19.01 9.63
N HIS A 229 4.70 18.77 10.33
CA HIS A 229 4.33 17.44 10.85
C HIS A 229 2.94 17.05 10.34
N LEU A 230 2.84 15.91 9.65
CA LEU A 230 1.56 15.32 9.24
C LEU A 230 1.39 13.96 9.95
N HIS A 231 0.34 13.83 10.74
CA HIS A 231 -0.09 12.59 11.35
C HIS A 231 -1.46 12.17 10.79
N VAL A 232 -1.52 10.97 10.21
CA VAL A 232 -2.74 10.35 9.70
C VAL A 232 -2.98 9.07 10.51
N GLU A 233 -4.07 8.99 11.27
CA GLU A 233 -4.33 7.85 12.16
C GLU A 233 -4.66 6.56 11.38
N ASN A 234 -5.52 6.68 10.37
CA ASN A 234 -5.97 5.60 9.49
C ASN A 234 -5.36 5.77 8.09
N ASP A 235 -6.20 5.92 7.07
CA ASP A 235 -5.78 5.77 5.68
C ASP A 235 -5.34 7.11 5.07
N PHE A 236 -4.21 7.05 4.36
CA PHE A 236 -3.68 8.13 3.58
C PHE A 236 -3.76 7.78 2.09
N ASN A 237 -4.75 8.33 1.39
CA ASN A 237 -5.00 8.08 -0.02
C ASN A 237 -4.55 9.27 -0.89
N VAL A 238 -3.65 9.03 -1.84
CA VAL A 238 -3.16 10.02 -2.81
C VAL A 238 -3.38 9.49 -4.22
N SER A 239 -4.25 10.13 -5.00
CA SER A 239 -4.64 9.61 -6.32
C SER A 239 -3.52 9.62 -7.36
N THR A 240 -2.46 10.44 -7.18
CA THR A 240 -1.40 10.73 -8.18
C THR A 240 -0.13 11.31 -7.50
N ASP A 241 0.88 11.72 -8.28
CA ASP A 241 2.18 12.33 -7.88
C ASP A 241 2.08 13.70 -7.16
N HIS A 242 0.98 13.95 -6.43
CA HIS A 242 0.60 15.29 -5.96
C HIS A 242 0.85 15.49 -4.46
N PHE A 243 1.52 14.54 -3.82
CA PHE A 243 2.07 14.71 -2.49
C PHE A 243 3.57 15.02 -2.60
N LEU A 244 3.96 16.24 -2.22
CA LEU A 244 5.34 16.70 -2.23
C LEU A 244 5.92 16.70 -0.81
N PHE A 245 6.99 15.96 -0.60
CA PHE A 245 7.73 15.99 0.65
C PHE A 245 8.99 16.85 0.52
N ASP A 246 9.09 17.90 1.33
CA ASP A 246 10.19 18.86 1.29
C ASP A 246 10.73 19.15 2.70
N GLY A 247 11.02 18.07 3.45
CA GLY A 247 11.71 18.13 4.75
C GLY A 247 10.84 18.11 6.00
N GLY A 248 9.56 17.75 5.90
CA GLY A 248 8.69 17.58 7.07
C GLY A 248 8.81 16.20 7.74
N THR A 249 7.79 15.80 8.48
CA THR A 249 7.67 14.50 9.19
C THR A 249 6.29 13.92 8.89
N LEU A 250 6.23 12.75 8.27
CA LEU A 250 4.98 12.03 7.97
C LEU A 250 4.85 10.81 8.89
N SER A 251 3.73 10.68 9.58
CA SER A 251 3.37 9.51 10.38
C SER A 251 2.00 9.02 9.92
N VAL A 252 1.90 7.76 9.50
CA VAL A 252 0.64 7.14 9.05
C VAL A 252 0.43 5.85 9.85
N GLY A 253 -0.71 5.75 10.54
CA GLY A 253 -1.08 4.58 11.33
C GLY A 253 -1.77 3.48 10.51
N GLY A 254 -2.53 3.84 9.48
CA GLY A 254 -3.21 2.92 8.57
C GLY A 254 -2.52 2.77 7.21
N LYS A 255 -3.31 2.72 6.14
CA LYS A 255 -2.82 2.41 4.79
C LYS A 255 -2.44 3.66 4.01
N VAL A 256 -1.21 3.71 3.53
CA VAL A 256 -0.84 4.62 2.43
C VAL A 256 -1.23 3.97 1.11
N SER A 257 -2.14 4.56 0.36
CA SER A 257 -2.48 4.15 -1.01
C SER A 257 -2.23 5.30 -1.98
N GLY A 258 -1.41 5.06 -3.01
CA GLY A 258 -1.09 6.11 -3.97
C GLY A 258 0.37 6.10 -4.38
N ARG A 259 0.80 7.13 -5.10
CA ARG A 259 2.22 7.39 -5.36
C ARG A 259 2.70 8.48 -4.42
N LEU A 260 3.57 8.10 -3.48
CA LEU A 260 4.17 9.04 -2.53
C LEU A 260 5.63 9.28 -2.93
N LYS A 261 5.94 10.52 -3.32
CA LYS A 261 7.30 10.95 -3.65
C LYS A 261 7.92 11.62 -2.43
N ALA A 262 8.54 10.83 -1.54
CA ALA A 262 9.27 11.36 -0.40
C ALA A 262 10.75 10.99 -0.44
N THR A 263 11.61 12.00 -0.34
CA THR A 263 13.06 11.84 -0.24
C THR A 263 13.52 11.43 1.16
N ARG A 264 12.73 11.77 2.19
CA ARG A 264 13.00 11.42 3.58
C ARG A 264 11.69 11.22 4.34
N VAL A 265 11.65 10.32 5.31
CA VAL A 265 10.54 10.11 6.24
C VAL A 265 11.16 10.13 7.64
N SER A 266 10.90 11.19 8.40
CA SER A 266 11.32 11.26 9.80
C SER A 266 10.40 10.38 10.65
N GLY A 267 10.97 9.45 11.42
CA GLY A 267 10.20 8.50 12.23
C GLY A 267 9.85 7.20 11.51
N GLY A 268 8.89 6.44 12.07
CA GLY A 268 8.51 5.13 11.53
C GLY A 268 7.52 5.24 10.37
N LEU A 269 7.65 4.35 9.38
CA LEU A 269 6.77 4.23 8.23
C LEU A 269 6.07 2.87 8.24
N THR A 270 4.74 2.83 8.24
CA THR A 270 3.96 1.60 8.09
C THR A 270 3.25 1.59 6.75
N LEU A 271 3.44 0.54 5.96
CA LEU A 271 2.88 0.36 4.62
C LEU A 271 1.85 -0.77 4.60
N ALA A 272 0.59 -0.43 4.31
CA ALA A 272 -0.49 -1.37 4.02
C ALA A 272 -1.08 -1.26 2.61
N GLY A 273 -0.42 -0.48 1.74
CA GLY A 273 -0.76 -0.32 0.33
C GLY A 273 0.50 -0.26 -0.53
N THR A 274 0.36 0.31 -1.72
CA THR A 274 1.48 0.46 -2.64
C THR A 274 2.29 1.71 -2.29
N TYR A 275 3.60 1.55 -2.11
CA TYR A 275 4.57 2.64 -2.03
C TYR A 275 5.55 2.51 -3.18
N ALA A 276 5.64 3.53 -4.04
CA ALA A 276 6.45 3.49 -5.24
C ALA A 276 7.65 4.44 -5.16
N LEU A 277 8.85 3.86 -5.26
CA LEU A 277 10.11 4.56 -5.44
C LEU A 277 10.45 4.51 -6.94
N ASP A 278 9.99 5.50 -7.70
CA ASP A 278 10.10 5.52 -9.16
C ASP A 278 11.48 6.02 -9.67
N GLU A 279 11.62 6.13 -10.99
CA GLU A 279 12.87 6.59 -11.61
C GLU A 279 13.20 8.07 -11.39
N GLU A 280 12.23 8.87 -10.97
CA GLU A 280 12.45 10.29 -10.68
C GLU A 280 13.00 10.48 -9.25
N MET A 281 12.77 9.50 -8.37
CA MET A 281 13.24 9.51 -6.98
C MET A 281 14.66 8.95 -6.88
N SER A 282 15.63 9.82 -6.58
CA SER A 282 17.04 9.45 -6.46
C SER A 282 17.37 8.64 -5.21
N ALA A 283 16.66 8.84 -4.09
CA ALA A 283 16.75 8.03 -2.87
C ALA A 283 15.62 8.43 -1.90
N CYS A 284 15.18 7.49 -1.07
CA CYS A 284 14.30 7.70 0.07
C CYS A 284 15.00 7.26 1.36
N VAL A 285 14.96 8.08 2.42
CA VAL A 285 15.53 7.73 3.73
C VAL A 285 14.43 7.68 4.78
N VAL A 286 14.23 6.54 5.44
CA VAL A 286 13.33 6.39 6.59
C VAL A 286 14.18 6.43 7.87
N ASP A 287 14.09 7.53 8.63
CA ASP A 287 14.90 7.73 9.85
C ASP A 287 14.49 6.81 11.01
N GLY A 288 13.28 6.24 10.97
CA GLY A 288 12.78 5.30 11.96
C GLY A 288 12.60 3.88 11.41
N SER A 289 11.69 3.12 12.02
CA SER A 289 11.42 1.74 11.61
C SER A 289 10.48 1.69 10.41
N LEU A 290 10.75 0.81 9.45
CA LEU A 290 9.86 0.53 8.32
C LEU A 290 9.06 -0.74 8.63
N THR A 291 7.74 -0.72 8.51
CA THR A 291 6.89 -1.92 8.62
C THR A 291 6.08 -2.06 7.35
N ILE A 292 6.29 -3.13 6.58
CA ILE A 292 5.49 -3.47 5.41
C ILE A 292 4.56 -4.60 5.80
N SER A 293 3.27 -4.30 5.95
CA SER A 293 2.25 -5.29 6.30
C SER A 293 2.03 -6.31 5.17
N SER A 294 1.31 -7.39 5.45
CA SER A 294 0.96 -8.43 4.47
C SER A 294 0.21 -7.95 3.24
N GLU A 295 -0.44 -6.78 3.29
CA GLU A 295 -1.14 -6.16 2.15
C GLU A 295 -0.30 -5.10 1.44
N GLY A 296 0.85 -4.72 2.01
CA GLY A 296 1.75 -3.72 1.46
C GLY A 296 2.46 -4.22 0.21
N VAL A 297 2.61 -3.34 -0.78
CA VAL A 297 3.42 -3.56 -1.97
C VAL A 297 4.46 -2.44 -2.03
N LEU A 298 5.73 -2.80 -2.04
CA LEU A 298 6.82 -1.86 -2.25
C LEU A 298 7.26 -1.96 -3.72
N GLU A 299 7.00 -0.92 -4.50
CA GLU A 299 7.47 -0.79 -5.87
C GLU A 299 8.82 -0.04 -5.85
N VAL A 300 9.86 -0.65 -6.40
CA VAL A 300 11.21 -0.05 -6.44
C VAL A 300 11.75 -0.05 -7.86
N ALA A 301 12.07 1.12 -8.37
CA ALA A 301 12.77 1.27 -9.63
C ALA A 301 14.24 0.81 -9.49
N ALA A 302 14.65 -0.15 -10.30
CA ALA A 302 16.03 -0.64 -10.40
C ALA A 302 16.67 -0.04 -11.66
N GLY A 303 17.39 1.06 -11.48
CA GLY A 303 18.12 1.77 -12.55
C GLY A 303 19.64 1.78 -12.37
N TYR A 304 20.37 2.34 -13.34
CA TYR A 304 21.83 2.52 -13.26
C TYR A 304 22.28 3.74 -12.45
N ALA A 305 21.43 4.77 -12.39
CA ALA A 305 21.54 5.81 -11.38
C ALA A 305 20.89 5.27 -10.10
N ALA A 306 21.33 5.72 -8.91
CA ALA A 306 20.85 5.28 -7.60
C ALA A 306 19.34 5.46 -7.34
N ASN A 307 18.55 5.71 -8.37
CA ASN A 307 17.12 5.84 -8.37
C ASN A 307 16.47 4.61 -7.71
N GLY A 308 15.39 4.87 -6.98
CA GLY A 308 14.67 3.83 -6.25
C GLY A 308 15.34 3.35 -4.97
N HIS A 309 16.51 3.87 -4.57
CA HIS A 309 17.19 3.42 -3.36
C HIS A 309 16.43 3.80 -2.08
N LEU A 310 16.28 2.87 -1.14
CA LEU A 310 15.63 3.08 0.16
C LEU A 310 16.58 2.78 1.34
N THR A 311 16.94 3.80 2.09
CA THR A 311 17.69 3.66 3.34
C THR A 311 16.72 3.58 4.51
N VAL A 312 16.89 2.61 5.41
CA VAL A 312 16.10 2.47 6.65
C VAL A 312 17.03 2.47 7.86
N GLU A 313 16.97 3.54 8.66
CA GLU A 313 17.81 3.73 9.85
C GLU A 313 17.32 2.90 11.05
N GLY A 314 16.02 2.60 11.12
CA GLY A 314 15.43 1.72 12.13
C GLY A 314 15.27 0.27 11.67
N LEU A 315 14.53 -0.52 12.45
CA LEU A 315 14.24 -1.91 12.10
C LEU A 315 13.25 -1.97 10.92
N ALA A 316 13.60 -2.70 9.86
CA ALA A 316 12.68 -3.01 8.77
C ALA A 316 11.95 -4.33 9.05
N VAL A 317 10.62 -4.30 9.20
CA VAL A 317 9.75 -5.48 9.35
C VAL A 317 9.02 -5.72 8.03
N LEU A 318 9.31 -6.85 7.38
CA LEU A 318 8.83 -7.16 6.03
C LEU A 318 7.84 -8.33 6.05
N GLU A 319 6.59 -8.05 5.70
CA GLU A 319 5.52 -9.05 5.54
C GLU A 319 4.78 -8.94 4.19
N GLY A 320 5.01 -7.87 3.42
CA GLY A 320 4.32 -7.59 2.14
C GLY A 320 5.02 -8.13 0.89
N SER A 321 4.75 -7.53 -0.26
CA SER A 321 5.38 -7.87 -1.54
C SER A 321 6.34 -6.78 -2.03
N LEU A 322 7.40 -7.18 -2.74
CA LEU A 322 8.33 -6.29 -3.43
C LEU A 322 8.13 -6.42 -4.94
N GLU A 323 7.90 -5.31 -5.63
CA GLU A 323 7.87 -5.24 -7.08
C GLU A 323 9.07 -4.43 -7.58
N VAL A 324 9.97 -5.08 -8.32
CA VAL A 324 11.16 -4.46 -8.87
C VAL A 324 10.90 -4.03 -10.29
N LEU A 325 10.96 -2.74 -10.57
CA LEU A 325 10.71 -2.15 -11.89
C LEU A 325 12.03 -1.76 -12.55
N PHE A 326 12.44 -2.43 -13.62
CA PHE A 326 13.68 -2.04 -14.33
C PHE A 326 13.42 -0.81 -15.20
N THR A 327 14.23 0.24 -15.00
CA THR A 327 14.13 1.49 -15.74
C THR A 327 15.39 1.69 -16.60
N GLY A 328 15.20 2.17 -17.83
CA GLY A 328 16.28 2.31 -18.81
C GLY A 328 16.58 1.04 -19.62
N ASP A 329 17.87 0.72 -19.80
CA ASP A 329 18.32 -0.41 -20.61
C ASP A 329 17.95 -1.76 -20.00
N ALA A 330 17.68 -2.75 -20.84
CA ALA A 330 17.37 -4.11 -20.41
C ALA A 330 18.49 -4.66 -19.50
N PRO A 331 18.15 -5.25 -18.33
CA PRO A 331 19.15 -5.79 -17.41
C PRO A 331 20.03 -6.85 -18.09
N VAL A 332 21.34 -6.72 -17.90
CA VAL A 332 22.34 -7.64 -18.47
C VAL A 332 22.82 -8.65 -17.42
N TYR A 333 23.29 -9.81 -17.86
CA TYR A 333 23.89 -10.80 -16.96
C TYR A 333 25.02 -10.18 -16.13
N GLY A 334 24.97 -10.42 -14.82
CA GLY A 334 25.94 -9.87 -13.86
C GLY A 334 25.65 -8.45 -13.41
N ALA A 335 24.59 -7.80 -13.91
CA ALA A 335 24.13 -6.53 -13.35
C ALA A 335 23.72 -6.72 -11.88
N ARG A 336 24.04 -5.71 -11.06
CA ARG A 336 23.69 -5.64 -9.64
C ARG A 336 23.00 -4.31 -9.39
N TYR A 337 21.86 -4.36 -8.70
CA TYR A 337 21.06 -3.19 -8.34
C TYR A 337 20.98 -3.10 -6.83
N ASP A 338 21.30 -1.92 -6.31
CA ASP A 338 21.33 -1.66 -4.88
C ASP A 338 20.05 -0.96 -4.45
N LEU A 339 19.11 -1.72 -3.91
CA LEU A 339 17.74 -1.25 -3.68
C LEU A 339 17.55 -0.71 -2.26
N PHE A 340 18.29 -1.24 -1.28
CA PHE A 340 18.06 -0.97 0.14
C PHE A 340 19.35 -0.80 0.93
N ASP A 341 19.32 0.09 1.92
CA ASP A 341 20.34 0.19 2.97
C ASP A 341 19.69 -0.09 4.34
N TRP A 342 19.90 -1.29 4.88
CA TRP A 342 19.28 -1.76 6.12
C TRP A 342 20.10 -1.40 7.38
N ASN A 343 20.27 -0.12 7.66
CA ASN A 343 21.12 0.36 8.77
C ASN A 343 20.64 -0.11 10.15
N GLY A 344 19.32 -0.17 10.38
CA GLY A 344 18.74 -0.66 11.64
C GLY A 344 18.39 -2.16 11.67
N GLY A 345 18.74 -2.90 10.61
CA GLY A 345 18.50 -4.33 10.48
C GLY A 345 17.15 -4.69 9.87
N VAL A 346 16.97 -5.98 9.53
CA VAL A 346 15.77 -6.51 8.89
C VAL A 346 15.19 -7.67 9.69
N SER A 347 13.87 -7.71 9.82
CA SER A 347 13.08 -8.79 10.37
C SER A 347 12.00 -9.20 9.36
N GLY A 348 11.80 -10.50 9.19
CA GLY A 348 10.87 -11.04 8.19
C GLY A 348 11.45 -11.05 6.77
N GLN A 349 10.58 -11.28 5.79
CA GLN A 349 10.90 -11.36 4.37
C GLN A 349 9.67 -10.94 3.55
N PHE A 350 9.89 -10.40 2.35
CA PHE A 350 8.80 -10.21 1.40
C PHE A 350 8.16 -11.56 1.06
N VAL A 351 6.83 -11.62 1.12
CA VAL A 351 6.00 -12.78 0.76
C VAL A 351 6.14 -13.11 -0.72
N ALA A 352 6.23 -12.08 -1.57
CA ALA A 352 6.49 -12.23 -2.98
C ALA A 352 7.48 -11.16 -3.45
N ILE A 353 8.40 -11.57 -4.34
CA ILE A 353 9.27 -10.65 -5.07
C ILE A 353 8.94 -10.83 -6.54
N THR A 354 8.33 -9.82 -7.15
CA THR A 354 7.95 -9.81 -8.56
C THR A 354 8.87 -8.86 -9.32
N ALA A 355 9.24 -9.27 -10.54
CA ALA A 355 10.01 -8.45 -11.46
C ALA A 355 9.52 -8.73 -12.88
N PRO A 356 9.61 -7.75 -13.80
CA PRO A 356 9.37 -7.97 -15.22
C PRO A 356 10.16 -9.16 -15.75
N GLN A 357 9.58 -9.92 -16.68
CA GLN A 357 10.26 -11.06 -17.29
C GLN A 357 11.52 -10.60 -18.01
N LEU A 358 12.68 -11.08 -17.56
CA LEU A 358 13.96 -10.78 -18.18
C LEU A 358 14.14 -11.59 -19.48
N VAL A 359 14.70 -10.96 -20.50
CA VAL A 359 14.98 -11.59 -21.79
C VAL A 359 16.20 -12.53 -21.70
N GLY A 360 16.26 -13.55 -22.57
CA GLY A 360 17.44 -14.41 -22.69
C GLY A 360 17.60 -15.48 -21.60
N GLY A 361 16.53 -15.81 -20.87
CA GLY A 361 16.59 -16.80 -19.79
C GLY A 361 17.41 -16.29 -18.60
N LEU A 362 17.29 -14.99 -18.33
CA LEU A 362 17.84 -14.36 -17.13
C LEU A 362 16.80 -14.39 -16.01
N PHE A 363 17.28 -14.36 -14.78
CA PHE A 363 16.50 -14.41 -13.56
C PHE A 363 17.05 -13.43 -12.52
N LEU A 364 16.17 -12.88 -11.69
CA LEU A 364 16.56 -11.97 -10.60
C LEU A 364 16.91 -12.77 -9.35
N ASP A 365 18.17 -12.73 -8.95
CA ASP A 365 18.66 -13.30 -7.69
C ASP A 365 18.50 -12.29 -6.54
N SER A 366 17.66 -12.66 -5.57
CA SER A 366 17.39 -11.90 -4.35
C SER A 366 18.09 -12.47 -3.11
N SER A 367 19.07 -13.36 -3.27
CA SER A 367 19.79 -13.98 -2.15
C SER A 367 20.54 -12.98 -1.26
N GLU A 368 20.96 -11.83 -1.80
CA GLU A 368 21.63 -10.75 -1.07
C GLU A 368 20.66 -9.64 -0.59
N LEU A 369 19.37 -9.72 -0.93
CA LEU A 369 18.40 -8.65 -0.67
C LEU A 369 18.26 -8.32 0.81
N TYR A 370 18.27 -9.32 1.69
CA TYR A 370 18.05 -9.13 3.13
C TYR A 370 19.35 -8.91 3.93
N THR A 371 20.51 -9.05 3.29
CA THR A 371 21.81 -8.88 3.94
C THR A 371 22.49 -7.60 3.49
N THR A 372 22.52 -7.34 2.19
CA THR A 372 23.14 -6.14 1.61
C THR A 372 22.14 -5.22 0.95
N GLY A 373 20.86 -5.58 0.86
CA GLY A 373 19.86 -4.76 0.17
C GLY A 373 19.95 -4.77 -1.35
N SER A 374 20.79 -5.63 -1.93
CA SER A 374 21.02 -5.66 -3.38
C SER A 374 20.40 -6.89 -4.04
N VAL A 375 20.04 -6.76 -5.32
CA VAL A 375 19.62 -7.86 -6.19
C VAL A 375 20.56 -7.99 -7.38
N SER A 376 20.71 -9.18 -7.95
CA SER A 376 21.59 -9.41 -9.10
C SER A 376 20.92 -10.21 -10.21
N VAL A 377 21.38 -10.02 -11.45
CA VAL A 377 20.84 -10.72 -12.62
C VAL A 377 21.70 -11.92 -12.97
N ILE A 378 21.14 -13.12 -12.82
CA ILE A 378 21.82 -14.40 -13.07
C ILE A 378 21.13 -15.18 -14.21
N PRO A 379 21.77 -16.17 -14.83
CA PRO A 379 21.12 -17.06 -15.78
C PRO A 379 20.15 -17.96 -15.02
N GLU A 380 19.08 -18.39 -15.69
CA GLU A 380 18.12 -19.34 -15.14
C GLU A 380 18.83 -20.55 -14.49
N PRO A 381 18.49 -20.94 -13.25
CA PRO A 381 19.11 -22.06 -12.55
C PRO A 381 19.05 -23.39 -13.33
N ALA A 382 18.04 -23.54 -14.19
CA ALA A 382 17.89 -24.69 -15.07
C ALA A 382 19.03 -24.78 -16.09
N THR A 383 19.51 -23.65 -16.61
CA THR A 383 20.61 -23.60 -17.57
C THR A 383 21.92 -24.06 -16.92
N LEU A 384 22.19 -23.64 -15.68
CA LEU A 384 23.35 -24.10 -14.92
C LEU A 384 23.27 -25.60 -14.63
N SER A 385 22.07 -26.09 -14.28
CA SER A 385 21.83 -27.52 -14.06
C SER A 385 22.04 -28.33 -15.35
N LEU A 386 21.55 -27.84 -16.49
CA LEU A 386 21.74 -28.45 -17.80
C LEU A 386 23.21 -28.44 -18.22
N MET A 387 23.94 -27.33 -18.02
CA MET A 387 25.37 -27.26 -18.28
C MET A 387 26.16 -28.20 -17.38
N GLY A 388 25.80 -28.30 -16.10
CA GLY A 388 26.39 -29.24 -15.15
C GLY A 388 26.18 -30.68 -15.57
N MET A 389 24.94 -31.03 -15.98
CA MET A 389 24.60 -32.35 -16.49
C MET A 389 25.30 -32.66 -17.83
N ALA A 390 25.35 -31.71 -18.76
CA ALA A 390 26.02 -31.87 -20.05
C ALA A 390 27.53 -32.07 -19.89
N SER A 391 28.16 -31.28 -19.01
CA SER A 391 29.59 -31.38 -18.70
C SER A 391 29.92 -32.71 -18.02
N SER A 392 29.10 -33.12 -17.05
CA SER A 392 29.23 -34.42 -16.39
C SER A 392 29.03 -35.57 -17.38
N GLY A 393 28.05 -35.46 -18.27
CA GLY A 393 27.79 -36.43 -19.34
C GLY A 393 28.97 -36.55 -20.31
N LEU A 394 29.57 -35.44 -20.72
CA LEU A 394 30.77 -35.43 -21.57
C LEU A 394 31.99 -36.05 -20.88
N PHE A 395 32.20 -35.73 -19.60
CA PHE A 395 33.28 -36.34 -18.80
C PHE A 395 33.09 -37.86 -18.69
N TRP A 396 31.87 -38.31 -18.40
CA TRP A 396 31.54 -39.72 -18.28
C TRP A 396 31.69 -40.45 -19.63
N ALA A 397 31.22 -39.84 -20.72
CA ALA A 397 31.40 -40.36 -22.08
C ALA A 397 32.88 -40.47 -22.46
N ARG A 398 33.71 -39.48 -22.12
CA ARG A 398 35.18 -39.53 -22.34
C ARG A 398 35.83 -40.65 -21.54
N ARG A 399 35.42 -40.85 -20.27
CA ARG A 399 35.92 -41.93 -19.42
C ARG A 399 35.58 -43.31 -20.01
N ILE A 400 34.35 -43.49 -20.49
CA ILE A 400 33.91 -44.74 -21.14
C ILE A 400 34.71 -44.99 -22.43
N ARG A 401 34.90 -43.97 -23.28
CA ARG A 401 35.68 -44.10 -24.53
C ARG A 401 37.14 -44.45 -24.27
N ARG A 402 37.78 -43.86 -23.26
CA ARG A 402 39.17 -44.21 -22.88
C ARG A 402 39.27 -45.67 -22.44
N ARG A 403 38.35 -46.15 -21.59
CA ARG A 403 38.34 -47.55 -21.15
C ARG A 403 38.20 -48.55 -22.31
N ARG A 404 37.35 -48.23 -23.29
CA ARG A 404 37.21 -49.06 -24.51
C ARG A 404 38.51 -49.18 -25.32
N ARG A 405 39.31 -48.11 -25.42
CA ARG A 405 40.59 -48.16 -26.16
C ARG A 405 41.66 -49.01 -25.47
N PHE A 406 41.61 -49.13 -24.14
CA PHE A 406 42.57 -49.93 -23.36
C PHE A 406 42.12 -51.39 -23.13
N GLY A 407 41.06 -51.85 -23.81
CA GLY A 407 40.57 -53.24 -23.67
C GLY A 407 40.07 -53.60 -22.27
N ARG A 408 39.86 -52.60 -21.38
CA ARG A 408 39.39 -52.82 -20.01
C ARG A 408 37.86 -52.80 -19.98
N SER A 409 37.26 -53.79 -19.31
CA SER A 409 35.82 -53.84 -19.02
C SER A 409 35.30 -52.50 -18.51
N VAL A 410 34.13 -52.07 -19.01
CA VAL A 410 33.51 -50.77 -18.68
C VAL A 410 33.11 -50.70 -17.20
N MET A 411 32.77 -51.83 -16.61
CA MET A 411 32.54 -51.96 -15.17
C MET A 411 33.79 -52.52 -14.49
N PRO A 412 34.30 -51.89 -13.41
CA PRO A 412 35.16 -52.60 -12.49
C PRO A 412 34.29 -53.71 -11.89
N VAL A 413 34.44 -54.91 -12.42
CA VAL A 413 34.14 -56.10 -11.62
C VAL A 413 35.31 -56.18 -10.67
N GLU A 414 35.30 -55.33 -9.63
CA GLU A 414 36.00 -55.73 -8.41
C GLU A 414 35.34 -57.05 -8.04
N GLY A 415 36.15 -58.11 -8.01
CA GLY A 415 35.77 -59.33 -7.34
C GLY A 415 35.59 -59.01 -5.86
N LEU A 416 34.46 -58.39 -5.51
CA LEU A 416 33.89 -58.50 -4.19
C LEU A 416 33.63 -60.00 -4.03
N ALA A 417 34.56 -60.67 -3.35
CA ALA A 417 34.44 -62.04 -2.93
C ALA A 417 33.08 -62.19 -2.22
N MET A 418 32.12 -62.75 -2.95
CA MET A 418 30.76 -63.03 -2.46
C MET A 418 30.75 -64.21 -1.47
N ASP A 419 31.92 -64.77 -1.17
CA ASP A 419 32.08 -66.01 -0.41
C ASP A 419 32.13 -65.80 1.12
N ARG A 420 31.86 -64.58 1.64
CA ARG A 420 31.98 -64.30 3.09
C ARG A 420 30.78 -63.66 3.79
N PHE A 421 29.60 -63.54 3.15
CA PHE A 421 28.46 -62.83 3.77
C PHE A 421 27.21 -63.69 4.04
N PHE A 422 27.24 -65.01 3.82
CA PHE A 422 26.10 -65.88 4.10
C PHE A 422 26.51 -67.17 4.83
N GLU A 423 27.08 -67.02 6.02
CA GLU A 423 26.93 -68.02 7.06
C GLU A 423 26.24 -67.36 8.26
N GLU A 424 24.93 -67.56 8.38
CA GLU A 424 24.23 -67.56 9.66
C GLU A 424 22.92 -68.37 9.55
N PRO A 425 22.46 -68.97 10.67
CA PRO A 425 21.77 -70.25 10.68
C PRO A 425 20.25 -70.15 10.47
N VAL A 426 19.72 -71.27 9.97
CA VAL A 426 18.29 -71.56 9.85
C VAL A 426 17.63 -71.56 11.24
N SER A 427 16.68 -70.65 11.47
CA SER A 427 15.69 -70.80 12.54
C SER A 427 14.29 -70.96 11.94
N SER A 428 13.65 -72.05 12.36
CA SER A 428 12.30 -72.49 11.98
C SER A 428 11.24 -71.78 12.82
N GLY A 429 10.18 -71.27 12.18
CA GLY A 429 8.98 -70.73 12.84
C GLY A 429 7.85 -70.48 11.83
N PRO A 430 6.57 -70.55 12.25
CA PRO A 430 5.58 -71.41 11.58
C PRO A 430 4.79 -70.76 10.44
N VAL A 431 4.34 -71.66 9.56
CA VAL A 431 3.43 -71.47 8.43
C VAL A 431 2.02 -71.17 8.96
N PHE A 432 1.42 -70.09 8.49
CA PHE A 432 -0.03 -69.87 8.54
C PHE A 432 -0.60 -69.99 7.13
N ASP A 433 -1.33 -71.08 6.90
CA ASP A 433 -2.24 -71.28 5.78
C ASP A 433 -3.54 -70.52 6.10
N ASP A 434 -3.96 -69.62 5.21
CA ASP A 434 -5.35 -69.16 5.13
C ASP A 434 -5.66 -68.77 3.68
N ALA A 435 -6.16 -69.75 2.92
CA ALA A 435 -6.67 -69.59 1.58
C ALA A 435 -8.19 -69.75 1.57
N ALA A 436 -8.90 -68.61 1.46
CA ALA A 436 -10.27 -68.33 0.96
C ALA A 436 -11.06 -67.40 1.92
N PRO A 437 -11.76 -66.35 1.44
CA PRO A 437 -12.57 -66.34 0.22
C PRO A 437 -12.33 -65.08 -0.65
N ARG A 438 -11.54 -65.19 -1.71
CA ARG A 438 -11.30 -64.05 -2.63
C ARG A 438 -11.81 -64.23 -4.06
N ALA A 439 -12.36 -65.40 -4.39
CA ALA A 439 -12.88 -65.69 -5.72
C ALA A 439 -14.16 -64.90 -6.11
N ASN A 440 -14.85 -64.24 -5.16
CA ASN A 440 -16.10 -63.52 -5.42
C ASN A 440 -15.94 -62.02 -5.69
N LEU A 441 -14.77 -61.41 -5.45
CA LEU A 441 -14.54 -59.99 -5.71
C LEU A 441 -14.26 -59.73 -7.20
N ASP A 442 -13.52 -60.62 -7.84
CA ASP A 442 -13.01 -60.47 -9.22
C ASP A 442 -14.14 -60.50 -10.26
N GLY A 443 -15.17 -61.32 -10.02
CA GLY A 443 -16.36 -61.39 -10.87
C GLY A 443 -17.33 -60.21 -10.68
N SER A 444 -17.37 -59.62 -9.49
CA SER A 444 -18.32 -58.57 -9.12
C SER A 444 -17.83 -57.19 -9.56
N LEU A 445 -16.53 -56.90 -9.40
CA LEU A 445 -15.94 -55.64 -9.82
C LEU A 445 -15.98 -55.47 -11.35
N LYS A 446 -15.69 -56.55 -12.09
CA LYS A 446 -15.71 -56.57 -13.55
C LYS A 446 -17.11 -56.32 -14.13
N ARG A 447 -18.16 -56.94 -13.57
CA ARG A 447 -19.55 -56.72 -14.01
C ARG A 447 -20.06 -55.31 -13.68
N LEU A 448 -19.64 -54.74 -12.55
CA LEU A 448 -20.03 -53.39 -12.13
C LEU A 448 -19.32 -52.31 -12.99
N LEU A 449 -18.10 -52.59 -13.44
CA LEU A 449 -17.32 -51.72 -14.33
C LEU A 449 -17.71 -51.87 -15.82
N ASP A 450 -18.06 -53.08 -16.29
CA ASP A 450 -18.55 -53.29 -17.67
C ASP A 450 -19.90 -52.60 -17.91
N GLY A 451 -20.76 -52.49 -16.87
CA GLY A 451 -21.98 -51.70 -16.92
C GLY A 451 -21.76 -50.17 -16.95
N ALA A 452 -20.66 -49.68 -16.36
CA ALA A 452 -20.31 -48.26 -16.33
C ALA A 452 -19.50 -47.80 -17.55
N THR A 453 -18.83 -48.72 -18.26
CA THR A 453 -17.86 -48.42 -19.33
C THR A 453 -18.41 -48.53 -20.75
N GLY A 454 -19.69 -48.91 -20.93
CA GLY A 454 -20.37 -48.85 -22.23
C GLY A 454 -20.34 -47.48 -22.93
N ARG A 455 -19.92 -46.40 -22.23
CA ARG A 455 -19.72 -45.05 -22.78
C ARG A 455 -18.27 -44.56 -22.88
N PHE A 456 -17.27 -45.33 -22.46
CA PHE A 456 -15.88 -44.87 -22.33
C PHE A 456 -14.83 -45.56 -23.21
N GLY A 457 -15.23 -46.52 -24.05
CA GLY A 457 -14.39 -47.08 -25.12
C GLY A 457 -13.00 -47.56 -24.66
N ALA A 458 -12.03 -47.57 -25.58
CA ALA A 458 -10.70 -48.16 -25.41
C ALA A 458 -9.83 -47.54 -24.31
N VAL A 459 -10.18 -46.35 -23.78
CA VAL A 459 -9.42 -45.68 -22.71
C VAL A 459 -9.78 -46.25 -21.34
N GLY A 460 -11.05 -46.56 -21.10
CA GLY A 460 -11.51 -47.18 -19.86
C GLY A 460 -10.92 -48.58 -19.65
N SER A 461 -10.88 -49.38 -20.71
CA SER A 461 -10.31 -50.74 -20.63
C SER A 461 -8.81 -50.71 -20.32
N ARG A 462 -8.06 -49.77 -20.89
CA ARG A 462 -6.61 -49.62 -20.64
C ARG A 462 -6.29 -49.21 -19.20
N PHE A 463 -7.13 -48.37 -18.60
CA PHE A 463 -6.98 -47.99 -17.19
C PHE A 463 -7.25 -49.17 -16.25
N VAL A 464 -8.27 -49.97 -16.53
CA VAL A 464 -8.58 -51.18 -15.76
C VAL A 464 -7.48 -52.24 -15.92
N ASP A 465 -6.95 -52.43 -17.13
CA ASP A 465 -5.83 -53.32 -17.38
C ASP A 465 -4.55 -52.88 -16.64
N ALA A 466 -4.32 -51.57 -16.52
CA ALA A 466 -3.20 -51.02 -15.75
C ALA A 466 -3.33 -51.31 -14.25
N LEU A 467 -4.54 -51.11 -13.68
CA LEU A 467 -4.82 -51.43 -12.28
C LEU A 467 -4.68 -52.93 -12.00
N MET A 468 -5.19 -53.78 -12.89
CA MET A 468 -5.08 -55.24 -12.77
C MET A 468 -3.64 -55.75 -12.90
N ALA A 469 -2.83 -55.12 -13.75
CA ALA A 469 -1.41 -55.45 -13.88
C ALA A 469 -0.60 -55.03 -12.64
N TRP A 470 -1.01 -53.93 -12.00
CA TRP A 470 -0.40 -53.43 -10.77
C TRP A 470 -0.79 -54.28 -9.54
N ASP A 471 -2.05 -54.66 -9.40
CA ASP A 471 -2.53 -55.51 -8.31
C ASP A 471 -1.79 -56.86 -8.28
N ARG A 472 -1.63 -57.49 -9.45
CA ARG A 472 -0.81 -58.70 -9.61
C ARG A 472 0.68 -58.50 -9.35
N TRP A 473 1.18 -57.26 -9.43
CA TRP A 473 2.58 -56.95 -9.10
C TRP A 473 2.79 -56.89 -7.58
N VAL A 474 1.82 -56.32 -6.85
CA VAL A 474 1.86 -56.20 -5.38
C VAL A 474 1.78 -57.57 -4.71
N ASP A 475 0.97 -58.49 -5.23
CA ASP A 475 0.61 -59.75 -4.56
C ASP A 475 1.56 -60.95 -4.80
N LEU A 476 2.75 -60.78 -5.38
CA LEU A 476 3.66 -61.92 -5.67
C LEU A 476 4.46 -62.39 -4.43
N PRO A 477 4.19 -63.58 -3.84
CA PRO A 477 4.94 -64.09 -2.68
C PRO A 477 6.20 -64.88 -3.12
N GLY A 478 7.12 -65.06 -2.17
CA GLY A 478 8.53 -65.43 -2.34
C GLY A 478 8.94 -66.58 -3.30
N ARG A 479 9.96 -66.31 -4.13
CA ARG A 479 11.24 -67.08 -4.32
C ARG A 479 12.18 -66.38 -5.35
N LYS A 480 13.50 -66.40 -5.09
CA LYS A 480 14.51 -65.49 -5.67
C LYS A 480 15.13 -65.99 -6.99
N ARG A 481 14.71 -65.44 -8.14
CA ARG A 481 15.53 -64.95 -9.30
C ARG A 481 14.65 -64.66 -10.52
N SER A 482 13.75 -65.57 -10.89
CA SER A 482 12.79 -65.38 -12.00
C SER A 482 11.78 -64.25 -11.71
N LEU A 483 11.42 -64.08 -10.43
CA LEU A 483 10.52 -63.03 -9.97
C LEU A 483 11.06 -61.61 -10.13
N ARG A 484 12.38 -61.38 -10.16
CA ARG A 484 12.93 -60.04 -10.41
C ARG A 484 12.71 -59.59 -11.85
N HIS A 485 12.85 -60.52 -12.80
CA HIS A 485 12.57 -60.23 -14.21
C HIS A 485 11.07 -60.07 -14.46
N ALA A 486 10.23 -60.91 -13.85
CA ALA A 486 8.77 -60.76 -13.92
C ALA A 486 8.30 -59.44 -13.29
N ARG A 487 8.84 -59.06 -12.12
CA ARG A 487 8.52 -57.77 -11.46
C ARG A 487 8.97 -56.57 -12.29
N LYS A 488 10.16 -56.60 -12.90
CA LYS A 488 10.62 -55.52 -13.79
C LYS A 488 9.75 -55.43 -15.05
N ALA A 489 9.39 -56.56 -15.66
CA ALA A 489 8.55 -56.58 -16.85
C ALA A 489 7.13 -56.06 -16.56
N LEU A 490 6.53 -56.45 -15.43
CA LEU A 490 5.21 -55.96 -15.00
C LEU A 490 5.24 -54.48 -14.63
N ALA A 491 6.27 -54.01 -13.91
CA ALA A 491 6.44 -52.59 -13.60
C ALA A 491 6.61 -51.73 -14.87
N SER A 492 7.42 -52.18 -15.84
CA SER A 492 7.55 -51.48 -17.11
C SER A 492 6.25 -51.45 -17.91
N ARG A 493 5.43 -52.49 -17.80
CA ARG A 493 4.13 -52.57 -18.49
C ARG A 493 3.08 -51.70 -17.83
N GLY A 494 3.05 -51.63 -16.50
CA GLY A 494 2.18 -50.73 -15.74
C GLY A 494 2.50 -49.26 -16.02
N LEU A 495 3.79 -48.89 -16.00
CA LEU A 495 4.25 -47.54 -16.34
C LEU A 495 3.92 -47.17 -17.80
N ALA A 496 4.18 -48.06 -18.77
CA ALA A 496 3.84 -47.81 -20.16
C ALA A 496 2.32 -47.62 -20.40
N LEU A 497 1.48 -48.32 -19.62
CA LEU A 497 0.02 -48.16 -19.69
C LEU A 497 -0.45 -46.86 -19.02
N LEU A 498 0.16 -46.47 -17.90
CA LEU A 498 -0.08 -45.17 -17.25
C LEU A 498 0.33 -44.01 -18.16
N ASP A 499 1.49 -44.08 -18.79
CA ASP A 499 1.95 -43.10 -19.78
C ASP A 499 0.99 -43.05 -20.98
N ALA A 500 0.50 -44.19 -21.45
CA ALA A 500 -0.50 -44.24 -22.52
C ALA A 500 -1.85 -43.62 -22.11
N VAL A 501 -2.26 -43.77 -20.83
CA VAL A 501 -3.46 -43.12 -20.29
C VAL A 501 -3.24 -41.62 -20.22
N VAL A 502 -2.12 -41.16 -19.65
CA VAL A 502 -1.76 -39.73 -19.57
C VAL A 502 -1.65 -39.11 -20.96
N ALA A 503 -1.03 -39.79 -21.91
CA ALA A 503 -0.94 -39.36 -23.31
C ALA A 503 -2.29 -39.36 -24.03
N SER A 504 -3.19 -40.31 -23.73
CA SER A 504 -4.55 -40.29 -24.28
C SER A 504 -5.44 -39.18 -23.68
N VAL A 505 -5.06 -38.70 -22.47
CA VAL A 505 -5.67 -37.56 -21.79
C VAL A 505 -5.05 -36.24 -22.27
N ALA A 506 -3.93 -36.26 -23.01
CA ALA A 506 -3.32 -35.11 -23.68
C ALA A 506 -4.14 -34.66 -24.91
N TRP A 507 -5.28 -34.06 -24.57
CA TRP A 507 -6.04 -32.92 -25.10
C TRP A 507 -5.89 -32.34 -26.52
N ASP A 508 -5.22 -32.95 -27.49
CA ASP A 508 -4.96 -32.25 -28.76
C ASP A 508 -6.09 -32.32 -29.81
N ARG A 509 -7.34 -32.65 -29.41
CA ARG A 509 -8.45 -32.72 -30.39
C ARG A 509 -9.87 -32.46 -29.89
N ILE A 510 -10.06 -31.60 -28.88
CA ILE A 510 -11.42 -31.21 -28.45
C ILE A 510 -11.53 -29.69 -28.25
N GLU A 511 -11.09 -28.89 -29.21
CA GLU A 511 -11.25 -27.44 -29.08
C GLU A 511 -12.65 -26.92 -29.46
N SER A 512 -13.55 -27.76 -29.98
CA SER A 512 -14.81 -27.26 -30.56
C SER A 512 -16.11 -27.44 -29.74
N ARG A 513 -16.10 -27.89 -28.47
CA ARG A 513 -17.40 -28.09 -27.74
C ARG A 513 -17.44 -27.69 -26.27
N GLY A 514 -17.96 -26.47 -26.02
CA GLY A 514 -18.83 -26.07 -24.89
C GLY A 514 -18.24 -25.98 -23.46
N ARG A 515 -18.39 -24.80 -22.81
CA ARG A 515 -17.89 -24.50 -21.45
C ARG A 515 -18.35 -25.50 -20.36
N ALA A 516 -19.54 -26.07 -20.47
CA ALA A 516 -20.05 -27.05 -19.51
C ALA A 516 -19.23 -28.36 -19.49
N ARG A 517 -18.67 -28.76 -20.64
CA ARG A 517 -17.85 -29.97 -20.76
C ARG A 517 -16.45 -29.76 -20.20
N ARG A 518 -15.90 -28.54 -20.35
CA ARG A 518 -14.62 -28.12 -19.74
C ARG A 518 -14.68 -28.16 -18.20
N ARG A 519 -15.76 -27.63 -17.60
CA ARG A 519 -15.95 -27.68 -16.13
C ARG A 519 -16.02 -29.12 -15.60
N LYS A 520 -16.73 -30.01 -16.31
CA LYS A 520 -16.86 -31.41 -15.92
C LYS A 520 -15.54 -32.18 -16.03
N LEU A 521 -14.74 -31.91 -17.07
CA LEU A 521 -13.42 -32.53 -17.25
C LEU A 521 -12.38 -32.00 -16.25
N ALA A 522 -12.43 -30.71 -15.90
CA ALA A 522 -11.58 -30.15 -14.84
C ALA A 522 -11.87 -30.78 -13.47
N ALA A 523 -13.15 -31.02 -13.15
CA ALA A 523 -13.54 -31.71 -11.91
C ALA A 523 -13.05 -33.17 -11.87
N ILE A 524 -13.10 -33.88 -13.00
CA ILE A 524 -12.58 -35.25 -13.11
C ILE A 524 -11.06 -35.27 -12.95
N ARG A 525 -10.33 -34.32 -13.56
CA ARG A 525 -8.88 -34.19 -13.40
C ARG A 525 -8.50 -33.94 -11.94
N LYS A 526 -9.17 -32.99 -11.27
CA LYS A 526 -8.91 -32.68 -9.86
C LYS A 526 -9.10 -33.91 -8.96
N ARG A 527 -10.12 -34.74 -9.25
CA ARG A 527 -10.40 -35.96 -8.50
C ARG A 527 -9.44 -37.11 -8.82
N ALA A 528 -8.96 -37.21 -10.06
CA ALA A 528 -7.95 -38.20 -10.43
C ALA A 528 -6.58 -37.88 -9.81
N VAL A 529 -6.19 -36.59 -9.77
CA VAL A 529 -4.96 -36.14 -9.11
C VAL A 529 -5.05 -36.35 -7.60
N SER A 530 -6.16 -35.98 -6.95
CA SER A 530 -6.29 -36.20 -5.50
C SER A 530 -6.28 -37.68 -5.10
N LEU A 531 -6.78 -38.57 -5.96
CA LEU A 531 -6.71 -40.02 -5.74
C LEU A 531 -5.28 -40.55 -5.94
N LEU A 532 -4.50 -39.93 -6.83
CA LEU A 532 -3.10 -40.27 -7.03
C LEU A 532 -2.24 -39.80 -5.85
N ASP A 533 -2.49 -38.59 -5.33
CA ASP A 533 -1.77 -38.03 -4.20
C ASP A 533 -2.07 -38.80 -2.90
N ALA A 534 -3.35 -39.05 -2.59
CA ALA A 534 -3.75 -39.87 -1.44
C ALA A 534 -3.25 -41.32 -1.52
N PHE A 535 -2.96 -41.79 -2.74
CA PHE A 535 -2.36 -43.09 -2.98
C PHE A 535 -0.84 -43.06 -2.75
N LEU A 536 -0.13 -42.02 -3.21
CA LEU A 536 1.31 -41.85 -2.98
C LEU A 536 1.62 -41.64 -1.49
N GLU A 537 0.77 -40.92 -0.75
CA GLU A 537 0.88 -40.76 0.71
C GLU A 537 0.72 -42.07 1.50
N ARG A 538 0.08 -43.10 0.93
CA ARG A 538 -0.06 -44.42 1.57
C ARG A 538 1.07 -45.39 1.20
N VAL A 539 1.86 -45.06 0.20
CA VAL A 539 2.93 -45.90 -0.35
C VAL A 539 4.30 -45.48 0.16
N MET A 540 4.48 -44.19 0.46
CA MET A 540 5.59 -43.71 1.30
C MET A 540 5.28 -43.90 2.77
#